data_AF-A0A0B4EZ79-F1
#
_entry.id   AF-A0A0B4EZ79-F1
#
_cell.length_a   1.000
_cell.length_b   1.000
_cell.length_c   1.000
_cell.angle_alpha   90.00
_cell.angle_beta   90.00
_cell.angle_gamma   90.00
#
_symmetry.space_group_name_H-M   'P 1'
#
loop_
_entity.id
_entity.type
_entity.pdbx_description
1 polymer ?
#
loop_
_entity_poly.entity_id
_entity_poly.type
_entity_poly.pdbx_seq_one_letter_code
_entity_poly.pdbx_strand_id
1 'polypeptide(L)'
;MKFVTVAVAALASVAAAWPYERECKPATYRCERSLRAWDVCNTSGQWVYAGNCPHGTKCKMNQQNHSPYCLPHHHDLYPEEEFEI
;
A
#
# COMPACT_ATOMS: atom_id res chain seq x y z
N MET A 1 -30.96 -13.69 -36.63
CA MET A 1 -29.84 -14.45 -36.04
C MET A 1 -28.47 -13.80 -36.26
N LYS A 2 -28.18 -13.12 -37.38
CA LYS A 2 -26.89 -12.44 -37.64
C LYS A 2 -26.62 -11.16 -36.81
N PHE A 3 -27.66 -10.50 -36.30
CA PHE A 3 -27.51 -9.26 -35.51
C PHE A 3 -27.18 -9.51 -34.04
N VAL A 4 -27.53 -10.70 -33.52
CA VAL A 4 -27.29 -11.06 -32.12
C VAL A 4 -25.81 -11.33 -31.87
N THR A 5 -25.12 -11.92 -32.85
CA THR A 5 -23.69 -12.26 -32.75
C THR A 5 -22.79 -11.03 -32.70
N VAL A 6 -23.18 -9.92 -33.35
CA VAL A 6 -22.41 -8.67 -33.34
C VAL A 6 -22.51 -7.96 -31.98
N ALA A 7 -23.68 -8.01 -31.35
CA ALA A 7 -23.91 -7.36 -30.05
C ALA A 7 -23.13 -8.02 -28.91
N VAL A 8 -22.98 -9.35 -28.91
CA VAL A 8 -22.24 -10.09 -27.89
C VAL A 8 -20.73 -9.79 -27.96
N ALA A 9 -20.16 -9.66 -29.17
CA ALA A 9 -18.75 -9.35 -29.34
C ALA A 9 -18.37 -7.95 -28.82
N ALA A 10 -19.27 -6.96 -28.94
CA ALA A 10 -19.02 -5.60 -28.47
C ALA A 10 -18.97 -5.47 -26.94
N LEU A 11 -19.71 -6.32 -26.21
CA LEU A 11 -19.73 -6.32 -24.73
C LEU A 11 -18.48 -6.93 -24.11
N ALA A 12 -17.80 -7.86 -24.80
CA ALA A 12 -16.54 -8.43 -24.31
C ALA A 12 -15.41 -7.38 -24.26
N SER A 13 -15.40 -6.44 -25.20
CA SER A 13 -14.38 -5.40 -25.33
C SER A 13 -14.36 -4.40 -24.18
N VAL A 14 -15.50 -4.16 -23.52
CA VAL A 14 -15.59 -3.20 -22.41
C VAL A 14 -15.10 -3.79 -21.09
N ALA A 15 -15.18 -5.12 -20.87
CA ALA A 15 -14.72 -5.75 -19.62
C ALA A 15 -13.19 -5.69 -19.42
N ALA A 16 -12.42 -5.69 -20.52
CA ALA A 16 -10.96 -5.66 -20.46
C ALA A 16 -10.36 -4.28 -20.12
N ALA A 17 -11.18 -3.22 -20.15
CA ALA A 17 -10.73 -1.84 -19.93
C ALA A 17 -11.20 -1.26 -18.59
N TRP A 18 -11.73 -2.10 -17.68
CA TRP A 18 -12.13 -1.62 -16.36
C TRP A 18 -10.84 -1.21 -15.65
N PRO A 19 -10.68 0.07 -15.27
CA PRO A 19 -9.59 0.42 -14.39
C PRO A 19 -9.81 -0.43 -13.14
N TYR A 20 -8.94 -1.42 -12.91
CA TYR A 20 -8.86 -2.06 -11.62
C TYR A 20 -8.58 -0.91 -10.65
N GLU A 21 -9.60 -0.50 -9.89
CA GLU A 21 -9.51 0.57 -8.89
C GLU A 21 -8.37 0.18 -7.96
N ARG A 22 -7.22 0.83 -8.14
CA ARG A 22 -6.05 0.58 -7.33
C ARG A 22 -6.20 1.42 -6.07
N GLU A 23 -6.29 0.75 -4.93
CA GLU A 23 -6.29 1.40 -3.62
C GLU A 23 -4.94 2.07 -3.33
N CYS A 24 -3.87 1.57 -3.97
CA CYS A 24 -2.51 2.04 -3.78
C CYS A 24 -1.58 1.79 -4.97
N LYS A 25 -0.45 2.50 -4.98
CA LYS A 25 0.65 2.28 -5.92
C LYS A 25 1.48 1.07 -5.46
N PRO A 26 1.71 0.03 -6.30
CA PRO A 26 2.56 -1.09 -5.94
C PRO A 26 3.93 -0.67 -5.40
N ALA A 27 4.47 -1.48 -4.48
CA ALA A 27 5.73 -1.21 -3.79
C ALA A 27 5.75 0.09 -2.97
N THR A 28 4.58 0.51 -2.48
CA THR A 28 4.47 1.52 -1.42
C THR A 28 4.11 0.86 -0.10
N TYR A 29 4.37 1.58 0.98
CA TYR A 29 4.18 1.11 2.34
C TYR A 29 3.35 2.12 3.12
N ARG A 30 2.68 1.65 4.17
CA ARG A 30 2.06 2.53 5.15
C ARG A 30 2.11 1.92 6.53
N CYS A 31 2.19 2.76 7.56
CA CYS A 31 1.84 2.37 8.91
C CYS A 31 0.31 2.28 9.04
N GLU A 32 -0.17 1.27 9.75
CA GLU A 32 -1.58 1.24 10.13
C GLU A 32 -1.92 2.39 11.08
N ARG A 33 -3.21 2.74 11.17
CA ARG A 33 -3.71 3.73 12.15
C ARG A 33 -3.37 3.37 13.60
N SER A 34 -3.25 2.08 13.90
CA SER A 34 -2.86 1.58 15.22
C SER A 34 -1.39 1.90 15.57
N LEU A 35 -0.57 2.22 14.57
CA LEU A 35 0.88 2.35 14.64
C LEU A 35 1.60 1.09 15.15
N ARG A 36 0.94 -0.06 15.20
CA ARG A 36 1.54 -1.32 15.69
C ARG A 36 1.91 -2.27 14.56
N ALA A 37 1.61 -1.91 13.33
CA ALA A 37 1.81 -2.75 12.15
C ALA A 37 1.99 -1.87 10.90
N TRP A 38 2.40 -2.50 9.81
CA TRP A 38 2.51 -1.87 8.50
C TRP A 38 1.92 -2.78 7.41
N ASP A 39 1.47 -2.12 6.33
CA ASP A 39 1.00 -2.76 5.12
C ASP A 39 1.97 -2.50 3.96
N VAL A 40 2.02 -3.45 3.02
CA VAL A 40 2.62 -3.31 1.69
C VAL A 40 1.53 -3.19 0.65
N CYS A 41 1.72 -2.34 -0.34
CA CYS A 41 0.90 -2.36 -1.55
C CYS A 41 1.43 -3.43 -2.51
N ASN A 42 0.63 -4.46 -2.76
CA ASN A 42 0.99 -5.55 -3.66
C ASN A 42 0.93 -5.12 -5.15
N THR A 43 1.32 -6.01 -6.07
CA THR A 43 1.31 -5.76 -7.52
C THR A 43 -0.09 -5.54 -8.11
N SER A 44 -1.13 -6.00 -7.43
CA SER A 44 -2.52 -5.74 -7.80
C SER A 44 -3.01 -4.37 -7.33
N GLY A 45 -2.23 -3.61 -6.56
CA GLY A 45 -2.64 -2.32 -6.04
C GLY A 45 -3.57 -2.41 -4.83
N GLN A 46 -3.44 -3.49 -4.05
CA GLN A 46 -4.18 -3.71 -2.80
C GLN A 46 -3.24 -3.64 -1.61
N TRP A 47 -3.72 -3.07 -0.51
CA TRP A 47 -3.00 -3.11 0.76
C TRP A 47 -3.06 -4.51 1.35
N VAL A 48 -1.90 -5.07 1.64
CA VAL A 48 -1.75 -6.34 2.32
C VAL A 48 -0.95 -6.15 3.59
N TYR A 49 -1.44 -6.76 4.67
CA TYR A 49 -0.74 -6.80 5.94
C TYR A 49 0.66 -7.40 5.77
N ALA A 50 1.69 -6.68 6.21
CA ALA A 50 3.08 -7.10 6.05
C ALA A 50 3.74 -7.52 7.36
N GLY A 51 3.35 -6.94 8.50
CA GLY A 51 3.87 -7.36 9.80
C GLY A 51 3.51 -6.45 10.97
N ASN A 52 3.84 -6.92 12.17
CA ASN A 52 3.70 -6.18 13.43
C ASN A 52 5.04 -5.61 13.88
N CYS A 53 4.99 -4.42 14.47
CA CYS A 53 6.10 -3.88 15.23
C CYS A 53 6.27 -4.62 16.56
N PRO A 54 7.53 -4.81 17.02
CA PRO A 54 7.80 -5.38 18.33
C PRO A 54 7.15 -4.59 19.47
N HIS A 55 6.93 -5.26 20.60
CA HIS A 55 6.39 -4.62 21.80
C HIS A 55 7.25 -3.42 22.23
N GLY A 56 6.60 -2.30 22.61
CA GLY A 56 7.28 -1.07 23.02
C GLY A 56 7.83 -0.20 21.88
N THR A 57 7.50 -0.54 20.62
CA THR A 57 7.81 0.28 19.45
C THR A 57 6.54 0.73 18.72
N LYS A 58 6.67 1.74 17.86
CA LYS A 58 5.62 2.26 16.99
C LYS A 58 6.13 2.33 15.55
N CYS A 59 5.25 2.02 14.61
CA CYS A 59 5.49 2.23 13.19
C CYS A 59 5.54 3.73 12.88
N LYS A 60 6.62 4.16 12.23
CA LYS A 60 6.81 5.51 11.69
C LYS A 60 7.32 5.41 10.25
N MET A 61 6.78 6.23 9.37
CA MET A 61 7.30 6.33 8.00
C MET A 61 8.55 7.20 7.99
N ASN A 62 9.64 6.68 7.43
CA ASN A 62 10.78 7.50 7.06
C ASN A 62 10.44 8.23 5.75
N GLN A 63 10.48 9.56 5.75
CA GLN A 63 10.14 10.39 4.59
C GLN A 63 11.20 10.37 3.50
N GLN A 64 12.46 10.06 3.83
CA GLN A 64 13.56 10.02 2.87
C GLN A 64 13.43 8.81 1.93
N ASN A 65 13.16 7.63 2.50
CA ASN A 65 13.10 6.38 1.73
C ASN A 65 11.69 5.79 1.57
N HIS A 66 10.67 6.46 2.12
CA HIS A 66 9.27 6.04 2.05
C HIS A 66 9.02 4.62 2.56
N SER A 67 9.76 4.17 3.57
CA SER A 67 9.62 2.86 4.20
C SER A 67 9.21 2.97 5.68
N PRO A 68 8.48 1.98 6.23
CA PRO A 68 8.05 1.95 7.62
C PRO A 68 9.18 1.40 8.50
N TYR A 69 9.35 2.00 9.67
CA TYR A 69 10.28 1.55 10.69
C TYR A 69 9.57 1.42 12.04
N CYS A 70 9.94 0.40 12.81
CA CYS A 70 9.47 0.22 14.18
C CYS A 70 10.44 0.90 15.14
N LEU A 71 10.07 2.08 15.62
CA LEU A 71 10.92 2.90 16.47
C LEU A 71 10.45 2.85 17.93
N PRO A 72 11.36 2.86 18.91
CA PRO A 72 10.99 3.02 20.31
C PRO A 72 10.27 4.35 20.57
N HIS A 73 9.45 4.41 21.62
CA HIS A 73 8.71 5.63 21.97
C HIS A 73 9.58 6.86 22.26
N HIS A 74 10.82 6.68 22.73
CA HIS A 74 11.73 7.78 23.01
C HIS A 74 12.36 8.38 21.75
N HIS A 75 12.18 7.74 20.58
CA HIS A 75 12.71 8.25 19.32
C HIS A 75 12.01 9.53 18.82
N ASP A 76 10.89 9.91 19.42
CA ASP A 76 10.21 11.19 19.16
C ASP A 76 10.87 12.38 19.88
N LEU A 77 11.88 12.14 20.74
CA LEU A 77 12.59 13.19 21.48
C LEU A 77 13.74 13.85 20.70
N TYR A 78 14.16 13.25 19.59
CA TYR A 78 15.21 13.77 18.70
C TYR A 78 14.67 13.81 17.27
N PRO A 79 14.28 14.99 16.77
CA PRO A 79 13.69 15.11 15.44
C PRO A 79 14.77 14.96 14.36
N GLU A 80 14.57 13.96 13.50
CA GLU A 80 15.01 13.79 12.10
C GLU A 80 16.49 13.89 11.70
N GLU A 81 17.39 14.52 12.47
CA GLU A 81 18.79 14.70 12.08
C GLU A 81 19.66 13.44 12.23
N GLU A 82 19.24 12.45 13.03
CA GLU A 82 20.06 11.25 13.31
C GLU A 82 19.63 10.01 12.50
N PHE A 83 18.69 10.15 11.56
CA PHE A 83 18.23 9.05 10.70
C PHE A 83 18.78 9.14 9.26
N GLU A 84 19.87 9.89 9.05
CA GLU A 84 20.79 9.61 7.95
C GLU A 84 21.56 8.32 8.29
N ILE A 85 21.14 7.20 7.69
CA ILE A 85 21.90 5.95 7.66
C ILE A 85 22.75 5.95 6.39
#